data_AF-A0A8J6DSL6-F1
#
_entry.id   AF-A0A8J6DSL6-F1
#
_cell.length_a   1.000
_cell.length_b   1.000
_cell.length_c   1.000
_cell.angle_alpha   90.00
_cell.angle_beta   90.00
_cell.angle_gamma   90.00
#
_symmetry.space_group_name_H-M   'P 1'
#
loop_
_entity.id
_entity.type
_entity.pdbx_description
1 polymer ?
#
loop_
_entity_poly.entity_id
_entity_poly.type
_entity_poly.pdbx_seq_one_letter_code
_entity_poly.pdbx_strand_id
1 'polypeptide(L)'
;MAQSVNITELNLPQLEMLKNQLDQEVEFLSTSIAQLKVVQTKYVEAKDCLNVLNKSNEGKELLVPLTSSMYVPGKLHDVGHVLIDVGTGYYVEKTAEDAKEFFKRKIDFLTKQMEKIQPALQEKHAMKQDDEPEDSAAHSLGGKSSYCQSLRACFRNGAWDFWVLPLVEADCPGNGRVAEVGLRRLFFFRVAASPSGWRSCMGQRLLRGFLPLLPPPPPPPLLFQRWHRMHSPGSVLPPKRPRSDLMAPRRIGTHNGTFHCDEALACALLRLLPEFRDAEVVRTRDPEKLAACDIVVDVGGEYDPQRHRYDHHQRSFTETMSSLSPGKPWQTKLSSAGLIYLHFGHKLLAQLLGTSEEDSIVGTLYDKMYENFVEEVDAVDNGISQWEGEPRYALTTTLSARVARLNPTWNQPNQDTEAKFKCAMDLVQEEFLQRLDFYQHSWLPARALVEEALAQRFQVDPSGEIVELAKGGCPWKEHLYHLESELSLPVTIAFVIYTDQAGQWRVQCVPKEPHSFQSRLPLPEPWRGLRDEALDQVSGIPGCIFVHASGFIGGHHTREGALSMARATLAQCPGLPQIS
;
A
#
# COMPACT_ATOMS: atom_id res chain seq x y z
N MET A 1 -5.40 -11.25 -31.68
CA MET A 1 -6.80 -11.43 -32.14
C MET A 1 -7.60 -11.84 -30.92
N ALA A 2 -8.74 -11.17 -30.65
CA ALA A 2 -9.65 -11.63 -29.61
C ALA A 2 -10.37 -12.91 -30.08
N GLN A 3 -10.63 -13.86 -29.18
CA GLN A 3 -11.51 -14.98 -29.48
C GLN A 3 -12.96 -14.50 -29.40
N SER A 4 -13.68 -14.58 -30.51
CA SER A 4 -15.13 -14.38 -30.53
C SER A 4 -15.81 -15.56 -29.81
N VAL A 5 -16.25 -15.34 -28.58
CA VAL A 5 -17.05 -16.33 -27.84
C VAL A 5 -18.42 -16.42 -28.50
N ASN A 6 -18.84 -17.60 -28.94
CA ASN A 6 -20.18 -17.79 -29.47
C ASN A 6 -21.18 -17.88 -28.32
N ILE A 7 -21.89 -16.78 -28.05
CA ILE A 7 -22.89 -16.66 -26.97
C ILE A 7 -23.97 -17.75 -27.09
N THR A 8 -24.32 -18.17 -28.31
CA THR A 8 -25.35 -19.20 -28.57
C THR A 8 -24.95 -20.62 -28.18
N GLU A 9 -23.69 -20.87 -27.82
CA GLU A 9 -23.18 -22.19 -27.37
C GLU A 9 -23.07 -22.29 -25.84
N LEU A 10 -23.33 -21.21 -25.09
CA LEU A 10 -23.20 -21.16 -23.63
C LEU A 10 -24.48 -21.57 -22.90
N ASN A 11 -24.31 -22.20 -21.72
CA ASN A 11 -25.43 -22.49 -20.82
C ASN A 11 -25.70 -21.35 -19.82
N LEU A 12 -26.87 -21.34 -19.19
CA LEU A 12 -27.32 -20.28 -18.27
C LEU A 12 -26.26 -19.92 -17.18
N PRO A 13 -25.67 -20.87 -16.42
CA PRO A 13 -24.57 -20.56 -15.49
C PRO A 13 -23.32 -19.93 -16.12
N GLN A 14 -22.99 -20.28 -17.38
CA GLN A 14 -21.88 -19.65 -18.09
C GLN A 14 -22.20 -18.22 -18.52
N LEU A 15 -23.44 -17.95 -18.94
CA LEU A 15 -23.93 -16.61 -19.27
C LEU A 15 -23.98 -15.71 -18.02
N GLU A 16 -24.46 -16.22 -16.87
CA GLU A 16 -24.39 -15.50 -15.60
C GLU A 16 -22.94 -15.14 -15.21
N MET A 17 -21.99 -16.05 -15.40
CA MET A 17 -20.57 -15.79 -15.12
C MET A 17 -19.97 -14.76 -16.10
N LEU A 18 -20.29 -14.86 -17.40
CA LEU A 18 -19.84 -13.91 -18.43
C LEU A 18 -20.37 -12.50 -18.17
N LYS A 19 -21.66 -12.37 -17.85
CA LYS A 19 -22.32 -11.10 -17.51
C LYS A 19 -21.65 -10.40 -16.31
N ASN A 20 -21.34 -11.15 -15.26
CA ASN A 20 -20.60 -10.63 -14.10
C ASN A 20 -19.18 -10.15 -14.46
N GLN A 21 -18.48 -10.82 -15.38
CA GLN A 21 -17.18 -10.35 -15.87
C GLN A 21 -17.31 -9.09 -16.73
N LEU A 22 -18.26 -9.05 -17.66
CA LEU A 22 -18.53 -7.89 -18.52
C LEU A 22 -18.90 -6.65 -17.69
N ASP A 23 -19.65 -6.80 -16.60
CA ASP A 23 -19.95 -5.69 -15.70
C ASP A 23 -18.72 -5.12 -14.99
N GLN A 24 -17.79 -5.97 -14.53
CA GLN A 24 -16.53 -5.52 -13.94
C GLN A 24 -15.64 -4.80 -14.96
N GLU A 25 -15.58 -5.29 -16.20
CA GLU A 25 -14.84 -4.65 -17.29
C GLU A 25 -15.46 -3.29 -17.67
N VAL A 26 -16.80 -3.19 -17.73
CA VAL A 26 -17.53 -1.93 -17.97
C VAL A 26 -17.29 -0.92 -16.84
N GLU A 27 -17.38 -1.34 -15.57
CA GLU A 27 -17.14 -0.45 -14.41
C GLU A 27 -15.70 0.07 -14.38
N PHE A 28 -14.72 -0.79 -14.68
CA PHE A 28 -13.31 -0.42 -14.75
C PHE A 28 -13.03 0.62 -15.85
N LEU A 29 -13.53 0.38 -17.07
CA LEU A 29 -13.35 1.30 -18.20
C LEU A 29 -14.09 2.64 -17.98
N SER A 30 -15.30 2.59 -17.41
CA SER A 30 -16.09 3.78 -17.05
C SER A 30 -15.40 4.63 -15.99
N THR A 31 -14.96 4.01 -14.90
CA THR A 31 -14.19 4.67 -13.83
C THR A 31 -12.88 5.28 -14.36
N SER A 32 -12.17 4.57 -15.25
CA SER A 32 -10.96 5.08 -15.90
C SER A 32 -11.22 6.35 -16.71
N ILE A 33 -12.29 6.38 -17.52
CA ILE A 33 -12.68 7.58 -18.27
C ILE A 33 -13.09 8.72 -17.32
N ALA A 34 -13.79 8.43 -16.22
CA ALA A 34 -14.17 9.44 -15.24
C ALA A 34 -12.94 10.10 -14.59
N GLN A 35 -11.92 9.32 -14.20
CA GLN A 35 -10.66 9.83 -13.66
C GLN A 35 -9.89 10.68 -14.68
N LEU A 36 -9.79 10.23 -15.94
CA LEU A 36 -9.12 10.99 -17.01
C LEU A 36 -9.80 12.35 -17.27
N LYS A 37 -11.14 12.41 -17.22
CA LYS A 37 -11.90 13.68 -17.32
C LYS A 37 -11.55 14.64 -16.19
N VAL A 38 -11.46 14.18 -14.93
CA VAL A 38 -11.08 15.02 -13.78
C VAL A 38 -9.67 15.61 -13.93
N VAL A 39 -8.73 14.90 -14.57
CA VAL A 39 -7.40 15.45 -14.89
C VAL A 39 -7.47 16.43 -16.07
N GLN A 40 -8.28 16.14 -17.09
CA GLN A 40 -8.46 17.04 -18.25
C GLN A 40 -9.04 18.39 -17.83
N THR A 41 -10.08 18.42 -16.98
CA THR A 41 -10.68 19.67 -16.49
C THR A 41 -9.65 20.54 -15.77
N LYS A 42 -8.73 19.95 -14.98
CA LYS A 42 -7.65 20.69 -14.32
C LYS A 42 -6.72 21.39 -15.31
N TYR A 43 -6.41 20.80 -16.46
CA TYR A 43 -5.61 21.46 -17.49
C TYR A 43 -6.39 22.51 -18.30
N VAL A 44 -7.71 22.31 -18.50
CA VAL A 44 -8.58 23.34 -19.10
C VAL A 44 -8.63 24.58 -18.21
N GLU A 45 -8.96 24.41 -16.94
CA GLU A 45 -9.10 25.55 -16.01
C GLU A 45 -7.76 26.20 -15.69
N ALA A 46 -6.65 25.44 -15.64
CA ALA A 46 -5.32 26.02 -15.55
C ALA A 46 -4.99 26.94 -16.74
N LYS A 47 -5.34 26.52 -17.97
CA LYS A 47 -5.19 27.33 -19.18
C LYS A 47 -6.11 28.56 -19.15
N ASP A 48 -7.33 28.44 -18.62
CA ASP A 48 -8.26 29.57 -18.54
C ASP A 48 -7.87 30.58 -17.45
N CYS A 49 -7.27 30.16 -16.33
CA CYS A 49 -6.59 31.05 -15.41
C CYS A 49 -5.45 31.84 -16.10
N LEU A 50 -4.66 31.20 -16.97
CA LEU A 50 -3.63 31.89 -17.77
C LEU A 50 -4.20 32.82 -18.86
N ASN A 51 -5.49 32.67 -19.24
CA ASN A 51 -6.16 33.62 -20.13
C ASN A 51 -6.62 34.88 -19.36
N VAL A 52 -6.90 34.76 -18.06
CA VAL A 52 -7.16 35.90 -17.16
C VAL A 52 -5.86 36.60 -16.74
N LEU A 53 -4.74 35.88 -16.70
CA LEU A 53 -3.40 36.41 -16.40
C LEU A 53 -2.87 37.31 -17.52
N ASN A 54 -2.79 38.62 -17.29
CA ASN A 54 -2.27 39.60 -18.25
C ASN A 54 -1.91 40.93 -17.56
N LYS A 55 -1.11 41.79 -18.21
CA LYS A 55 -0.56 43.03 -17.64
C LYS A 55 -1.56 44.00 -16.99
N SER A 56 -2.84 43.93 -17.31
CA SER A 56 -3.87 44.73 -16.62
C SER A 56 -4.20 44.24 -15.20
N ASN A 57 -3.60 43.14 -14.73
CA ASN A 57 -3.78 42.61 -13.36
C ASN A 57 -2.51 42.58 -12.51
N GLU A 58 -1.36 43.01 -13.03
CA GLU A 58 -0.17 43.36 -12.24
C GLU A 58 -0.55 44.34 -11.11
N GLY A 59 -0.01 44.12 -9.91
CA GLY A 59 -0.26 44.93 -8.71
C GLY A 59 -1.63 44.71 -8.03
N LYS A 60 -2.54 43.90 -8.59
CA LYS A 60 -3.84 43.61 -7.95
C LYS A 60 -3.69 42.65 -6.78
N GLU A 61 -4.55 42.83 -5.78
CA GLU A 61 -4.67 41.90 -4.65
C GLU A 61 -5.42 40.63 -5.05
N LEU A 62 -4.90 39.50 -4.61
CA LEU A 62 -5.42 38.16 -4.84
C LEU A 62 -5.45 37.39 -3.52
N LEU A 63 -6.51 36.62 -3.28
CA LEU A 63 -6.56 35.70 -2.14
C LEU A 63 -5.96 34.35 -2.56
N VAL A 64 -4.91 33.92 -1.87
CA VAL A 64 -4.26 32.63 -2.08
C VAL A 64 -4.53 31.74 -0.86
N PRO A 65 -5.04 30.51 -1.00
CA PRO A 65 -5.23 29.61 0.13
C PRO A 65 -3.87 29.24 0.73
N LEU A 66 -3.73 29.48 2.04
CA LEU A 66 -2.63 29.00 2.85
C LEU A 66 -2.91 27.57 3.36
N THR A 67 -4.18 27.23 3.56
CA THR A 67 -4.68 25.89 3.94
C THR A 67 -6.05 25.64 3.31
N SER A 68 -6.65 24.47 3.53
CA SER A 68 -8.01 24.12 3.09
C SER A 68 -9.14 25.01 3.64
N SER A 69 -8.86 25.89 4.62
CA SER A 69 -9.84 26.81 5.20
C SER A 69 -9.28 28.21 5.51
N MET A 70 -8.08 28.55 5.07
CA MET A 70 -7.44 29.85 5.32
C MET A 70 -6.90 30.44 4.02
N TYR A 71 -7.17 31.72 3.79
CA TYR A 71 -6.65 32.49 2.65
C TYR A 71 -5.79 33.65 3.14
N VAL A 72 -4.65 33.88 2.50
CA VAL A 72 -3.79 35.04 2.70
C VAL A 72 -3.96 36.02 1.52
N PRO A 73 -4.09 37.33 1.76
CA PRO A 73 -4.01 38.32 0.68
C PRO A 73 -2.55 38.49 0.24
N GLY A 74 -2.33 38.42 -1.08
CA GLY A 74 -1.05 38.72 -1.72
C GLY A 74 -1.24 39.65 -2.91
N LYS A 75 -0.15 40.21 -3.45
CA LYS A 75 -0.20 41.01 -4.68
C LYS A 75 0.43 40.23 -5.84
N LEU A 76 -0.16 40.37 -7.01
CA LEU A 76 0.30 39.70 -8.23
C LEU A 76 1.40 40.53 -8.90
N HIS A 77 2.62 40.01 -8.98
CA HIS A 77 3.78 40.75 -9.53
C HIS A 77 4.17 40.29 -10.93
N ASP A 78 4.57 39.02 -11.12
CA ASP A 78 4.87 38.49 -12.46
C ASP A 78 3.62 37.84 -13.08
N VAL A 79 3.33 38.21 -14.33
CA VAL A 79 2.26 37.69 -15.19
C VAL A 79 2.79 37.07 -16.48
N GLY A 80 4.09 37.24 -16.75
CA GLY A 80 4.82 36.70 -17.89
C GLY A 80 5.36 35.30 -17.63
N HIS A 81 5.80 35.00 -16.40
CA HIS A 81 6.31 33.69 -15.99
C HIS A 81 5.39 32.97 -15.00
N VAL A 82 5.29 31.64 -15.14
CA VAL A 82 4.49 30.76 -14.29
C VAL A 82 5.18 29.41 -14.06
N LEU A 83 4.94 28.82 -12.89
CA LEU A 83 5.44 27.48 -12.55
C LEU A 83 4.49 26.38 -13.06
N ILE A 84 5.04 25.39 -13.76
CA ILE A 84 4.29 24.22 -14.24
C ILE A 84 4.80 22.96 -13.54
N ASP A 85 3.92 22.22 -12.85
CA ASP A 85 4.18 20.82 -12.46
C ASP A 85 4.19 19.94 -13.73
N VAL A 86 5.37 19.43 -14.09
CA VAL A 86 5.52 18.55 -15.27
C VAL A 86 5.31 17.07 -14.93
N GLY A 87 5.23 16.73 -13.65
CA GLY A 87 5.17 15.38 -13.09
C GLY A 87 6.31 15.10 -12.11
N THR A 88 6.19 14.00 -11.36
CA THR A 88 7.21 13.51 -10.39
C THR A 88 7.64 14.52 -9.31
N GLY A 89 6.90 15.61 -9.11
CA GLY A 89 7.23 16.66 -8.14
C GLY A 89 8.22 17.72 -8.67
N TYR A 90 8.54 17.70 -9.97
CA TYR A 90 9.37 18.72 -10.61
C TYR A 90 8.49 19.86 -11.13
N TYR A 91 8.89 21.08 -10.79
CA TYR A 91 8.32 22.30 -11.32
C TYR A 91 9.28 22.92 -12.34
N VAL A 92 8.74 23.42 -13.44
CA VAL A 92 9.49 24.11 -14.50
C VAL A 92 8.87 25.48 -14.70
N GLU A 93 9.68 26.52 -14.58
CA GLU A 93 9.28 27.88 -14.91
C GLU A 93 9.14 28.03 -16.43
N LYS A 94 8.06 28.67 -16.87
CA LYS A 94 7.72 28.86 -18.28
C LYS A 94 7.04 30.20 -18.52
N THR A 95 7.12 30.69 -19.76
CA THR A 95 6.30 31.84 -20.15
C THR A 95 4.82 31.47 -20.13
N ALA A 96 3.93 32.44 -19.92
CA ALA A 96 2.49 32.21 -19.92
C ALA A 96 1.97 31.61 -21.24
N GLU A 97 2.63 31.87 -22.37
CA GLU A 97 2.28 31.28 -23.68
C GLU A 97 2.81 29.84 -23.84
N ASP A 98 4.07 29.56 -23.44
CA ASP A 98 4.59 28.18 -23.36
C ASP A 98 3.67 27.30 -22.48
N ALA A 99 3.16 27.88 -21.39
CA ALA A 99 2.28 27.21 -20.45
C ALA A 99 0.89 26.93 -21.06
N LYS A 100 0.33 27.87 -21.83
CA LYS A 100 -0.91 27.64 -22.61
C LYS A 100 -0.73 26.55 -23.66
N GLU A 101 0.42 26.47 -24.34
CA GLU A 101 0.72 25.38 -25.27
C GLU A 101 0.88 24.04 -24.53
N PHE A 102 1.63 24.02 -23.42
CA PHE A 102 1.81 22.82 -22.60
C PHE A 102 0.47 22.24 -22.12
N PHE A 103 -0.41 23.09 -21.57
CA PHE A 103 -1.73 22.65 -21.14
C PHE A 103 -2.60 22.20 -22.31
N LYS A 104 -2.58 22.91 -23.46
CA LYS A 104 -3.26 22.43 -24.68
C LYS A 104 -2.77 21.04 -25.09
N ARG A 105 -1.47 20.82 -25.16
CA ARG A 105 -0.85 19.53 -25.54
C ARG A 105 -1.21 18.41 -24.55
N LYS A 106 -1.33 18.72 -23.25
CA LYS A 106 -1.79 17.77 -22.22
C LYS A 106 -3.30 17.47 -22.34
N ILE A 107 -4.14 18.47 -22.63
CA ILE A 107 -5.58 18.28 -22.90
C ILE A 107 -5.76 17.37 -24.11
N ASP A 108 -5.12 17.69 -25.23
CA ASP A 108 -5.20 16.93 -26.49
C ASP A 108 -4.71 15.48 -26.31
N PHE A 109 -3.64 15.27 -25.53
CA PHE A 109 -3.17 13.94 -25.15
C PHE A 109 -4.22 13.15 -24.36
N LEU A 110 -4.85 13.75 -23.33
CA LEU A 110 -5.87 13.08 -22.53
C LEU A 110 -7.12 12.76 -23.35
N THR A 111 -7.56 13.66 -24.23
CA THR A 111 -8.63 13.40 -25.20
C THR A 111 -8.32 12.13 -26.00
N LYS A 112 -7.11 12.06 -26.56
CA LYS A 112 -6.66 10.92 -27.39
C LYS A 112 -6.48 9.60 -26.62
N GLN A 113 -6.35 9.62 -25.29
CA GLN A 113 -6.42 8.37 -24.51
C GLN A 113 -7.87 7.97 -24.22
N MET A 114 -8.75 8.93 -23.88
CA MET A 114 -10.18 8.63 -23.69
C MET A 114 -10.83 8.12 -24.99
N GLU A 115 -10.47 8.68 -26.15
CA GLU A 115 -10.92 8.24 -27.48
C GLU A 115 -10.51 6.79 -27.83
N LYS A 116 -9.48 6.22 -27.19
CA LYS A 116 -9.13 4.79 -27.35
C LYS A 116 -9.94 3.87 -26.45
N ILE A 117 -10.37 4.37 -25.29
CA ILE A 117 -11.11 3.60 -24.27
C ILE A 117 -12.61 3.63 -24.59
N GLN A 118 -13.10 4.73 -25.17
CA GLN A 118 -14.50 4.94 -25.54
C GLN A 118 -15.08 3.82 -26.43
N PRO A 119 -14.41 3.31 -27.49
CA PRO A 119 -14.93 2.22 -28.32
C PRO A 119 -14.96 0.89 -27.57
N ALA A 120 -13.93 0.57 -26.77
CA ALA A 120 -13.89 -0.66 -25.98
C ALA A 120 -15.00 -0.69 -24.91
N LEU A 121 -15.32 0.46 -24.29
CA LEU A 121 -16.46 0.59 -23.39
C LEU A 121 -17.80 0.40 -24.12
N GLN A 122 -17.92 0.88 -25.37
CA GLN A 122 -19.12 0.69 -26.19
C GLN A 122 -19.28 -0.77 -26.65
N GLU A 123 -18.20 -1.42 -27.06
CA GLU A 123 -18.15 -2.85 -27.41
C GLU A 123 -18.58 -3.70 -26.22
N LYS A 124 -18.03 -3.46 -25.02
CA LYS A 124 -18.40 -4.20 -23.81
C LYS A 124 -19.83 -3.93 -23.34
N HIS A 125 -20.35 -2.72 -23.55
CA HIS A 125 -21.78 -2.45 -23.33
C HIS A 125 -22.68 -3.19 -24.32
N ALA A 126 -22.31 -3.30 -25.60
CA ALA A 126 -23.07 -4.04 -26.60
C ALA A 126 -23.08 -5.56 -26.29
N MET A 127 -21.90 -6.15 -26.02
CA MET A 127 -21.79 -7.56 -25.64
C MET A 127 -22.64 -7.91 -24.40
N LYS A 128 -22.83 -6.96 -23.47
CA LYS A 128 -23.74 -7.15 -22.31
C LYS A 128 -25.23 -7.05 -22.68
N GLN A 129 -25.60 -6.32 -23.73
CA GLN A 129 -27.00 -6.18 -24.17
C GLN A 129 -27.46 -7.37 -25.03
N ASP A 130 -26.56 -7.99 -25.79
CA ASP A 130 -26.85 -9.19 -26.59
C ASP A 130 -27.09 -10.46 -25.72
N ASP A 131 -26.80 -10.40 -24.42
CA ASP A 131 -27.02 -11.44 -23.40
C ASP A 131 -28.43 -11.42 -22.76
N GLU A 132 -29.30 -10.44 -23.08
CA GLU A 132 -30.68 -10.36 -22.58
C GLU A 132 -31.67 -11.00 -23.59
N PRO A 133 -32.35 -12.12 -23.27
CA PRO A 133 -33.26 -12.78 -24.21
C PRO A 133 -34.54 -11.97 -24.48
N GLU A 134 -34.99 -11.91 -25.74
CA GLU A 134 -36.25 -11.25 -26.13
C GLU A 134 -37.48 -11.96 -25.55
N ASP A 135 -37.98 -11.45 -24.40
CA ASP A 135 -39.17 -11.96 -23.71
C ASP A 135 -40.48 -11.59 -24.46
N SER A 136 -40.70 -12.30 -25.56
CA SER A 136 -41.63 -11.97 -26.65
C SER A 136 -43.09 -12.40 -26.40
N ALA A 137 -43.63 -12.10 -25.20
CA ALA A 137 -44.91 -12.66 -24.73
C ALA A 137 -45.85 -11.68 -23.97
N ALA A 138 -46.13 -10.48 -24.52
CA ALA A 138 -47.05 -9.52 -23.88
C ALA A 138 -47.99 -8.74 -24.84
N HIS A 139 -48.77 -9.44 -25.66
CA HIS A 139 -49.79 -8.78 -26.49
C HIS A 139 -51.08 -8.48 -25.71
N SER A 140 -51.49 -7.21 -25.71
CA SER A 140 -52.78 -6.67 -25.23
C SER A 140 -53.15 -6.83 -23.74
N LEU A 141 -53.10 -5.71 -23.01
CA LEU A 141 -54.30 -5.14 -22.37
C LEU A 141 -54.14 -3.61 -22.30
N GLY A 142 -55.15 -2.85 -22.74
CA GLY A 142 -55.03 -1.41 -22.95
C GLY A 142 -55.38 -0.58 -21.71
N GLY A 143 -54.43 0.22 -21.21
CA GLY A 143 -54.65 1.16 -20.11
C GLY A 143 -53.86 2.47 -20.29
N LYS A 144 -54.48 3.50 -20.89
CA LYS A 144 -53.87 4.83 -20.99
C LYS A 144 -53.93 5.55 -19.64
N SER A 145 -52.79 5.92 -19.06
CA SER A 145 -52.71 7.04 -18.12
C SER A 145 -51.37 7.77 -18.28
N SER A 146 -51.40 9.09 -18.11
CA SER A 146 -50.24 9.98 -18.29
C SER A 146 -49.45 10.13 -17.00
N TYR A 147 -48.12 9.96 -17.03
CA TYR A 147 -47.21 10.77 -16.19
C TYR A 147 -45.74 10.86 -16.65
N CYS A 148 -45.43 10.75 -17.96
CA CYS A 148 -44.06 10.93 -18.47
C CYS A 148 -43.67 12.40 -18.72
N GLN A 149 -43.85 13.29 -17.74
CA GLN A 149 -43.31 14.66 -17.79
C GLN A 149 -43.31 15.39 -16.43
N SER A 150 -42.34 15.07 -15.55
CA SER A 150 -41.74 16.02 -14.56
C SER A 150 -40.78 15.31 -13.61
N LEU A 151 -39.49 15.70 -13.64
CA LEU A 151 -38.51 15.79 -12.52
C LEU A 151 -37.04 15.82 -13.03
N ARG A 152 -36.74 16.68 -14.00
CA ARG A 152 -35.36 17.13 -14.26
C ARG A 152 -35.03 18.36 -13.38
N ALA A 153 -34.85 18.16 -12.08
CA ALA A 153 -34.40 19.21 -11.17
C ALA A 153 -33.75 18.64 -9.89
N CYS A 154 -32.82 19.42 -9.31
CA CYS A 154 -32.41 19.38 -7.92
C CYS A 154 -31.92 18.03 -7.32
N PHE A 155 -30.69 17.63 -7.65
CA PHE A 155 -29.67 17.39 -6.62
C PHE A 155 -28.26 17.61 -7.22
N ARG A 156 -27.84 18.88 -7.28
CA ARG A 156 -26.42 19.28 -7.41
C ARG A 156 -26.03 19.97 -6.12
N ASN A 157 -25.13 19.36 -5.34
CA ASN A 157 -24.27 20.05 -4.38
C ASN A 157 -23.11 19.12 -4.01
N GLY A 158 -21.91 19.50 -4.43
CA GLY A 158 -20.66 18.78 -4.23
C GLY A 158 -19.54 19.67 -4.75
N ALA A 159 -18.77 20.25 -3.83
CA ALA A 159 -17.65 21.15 -4.13
C ALA A 159 -16.32 20.37 -4.11
N TRP A 160 -15.20 21.10 -4.08
CA TRP A 160 -13.80 20.63 -4.00
C TRP A 160 -13.29 19.95 -5.29
N ASP A 161 -12.06 20.17 -5.79
CA ASP A 161 -11.00 21.20 -5.56
C ASP A 161 -10.04 21.31 -6.91
N PHE A 162 -9.44 23.03 -8.40
CA PHE A 162 -8.57 23.42 -9.62
C PHE A 162 -7.36 24.35 -9.29
N TRP A 163 -6.11 23.86 -9.42
CA TRP A 163 -4.84 24.56 -9.05
C TRP A 163 -4.08 25.22 -10.22
N VAL A 164 -3.64 26.47 -10.02
CA VAL A 164 -2.46 27.16 -10.62
C VAL A 164 -1.90 28.14 -9.57
N LEU A 165 -0.60 28.46 -9.58
CA LEU A 165 0.02 29.47 -8.71
C LEU A 165 0.90 30.45 -9.52
N PRO A 166 0.71 31.79 -9.38
CA PRO A 166 1.67 32.80 -9.77
C PRO A 166 2.65 33.13 -8.62
N LEU A 167 3.75 33.84 -8.94
CA LEU A 167 4.71 34.33 -7.93
C LEU A 167 4.14 35.52 -7.13
N VAL A 168 4.39 35.49 -5.81
CA VAL A 168 3.96 36.51 -4.84
C VAL A 168 5.10 36.74 -3.83
N GLU A 169 5.53 37.99 -3.67
CA GLU A 169 6.44 38.40 -2.58
C GLU A 169 5.63 38.81 -1.34
N ALA A 170 6.25 38.70 -0.15
CA ALA A 170 5.65 39.07 1.12
C ALA A 170 6.62 39.89 1.98
N ASP A 171 6.23 41.13 2.31
CA ASP A 171 7.01 42.03 3.17
C ASP A 171 6.93 41.62 4.64
N CYS A 172 8.07 41.27 5.23
CA CYS A 172 8.22 40.99 6.67
C CYS A 172 9.18 42.02 7.31
N PRO A 173 8.71 42.93 8.18
CA PRO A 173 9.54 43.97 8.77
C PRO A 173 10.41 43.44 9.94
N GLY A 174 11.51 42.75 9.61
CA GLY A 174 12.56 42.42 10.59
C GLY A 174 13.47 41.24 10.19
N ASN A 175 14.78 41.50 10.12
CA ASN A 175 15.87 40.55 9.84
C ASN A 175 15.76 39.75 8.53
N GLY A 176 16.53 40.17 7.52
CA GLY A 176 16.55 39.53 6.21
C GLY A 176 17.05 38.08 6.21
N ARG A 177 16.12 37.14 6.05
CA ARG A 177 16.34 35.84 5.39
C ARG A 177 15.17 35.59 4.44
N VAL A 178 15.47 35.23 3.19
CA VAL A 178 14.45 34.74 2.25
C VAL A 178 14.03 33.34 2.70
N ALA A 179 12.73 33.05 2.68
CA ALA A 179 12.19 31.73 3.01
C ALA A 179 11.29 31.25 1.85
N GLU A 180 11.68 30.17 1.18
CA GLU A 180 10.81 29.49 0.22
C GLU A 180 9.67 28.78 0.98
N VAL A 181 8.42 29.10 0.63
CA VAL A 181 7.24 28.44 1.20
C VAL A 181 6.51 27.68 0.09
N GLY A 182 6.99 26.47 -0.18
CA GLY A 182 6.50 25.61 -1.27
C GLY A 182 5.10 25.05 -1.01
N LEU A 183 4.07 25.84 -1.30
CA LEU A 183 2.69 25.46 -0.98
C LEU A 183 2.10 24.43 -1.96
N ARG A 184 1.92 23.20 -1.47
CA ARG A 184 1.24 22.15 -2.23
C ARG A 184 -0.26 22.41 -2.27
N ARG A 185 -0.74 22.67 -3.50
CA ARG A 185 -2.16 22.67 -4.05
C ARG A 185 -4.12 24.96 -4.05
N LEU A 186 -4.40 25.88 -5.05
CA LEU A 186 -5.57 26.74 -5.24
C LEU A 186 -6.82 25.91 -5.60
N PHE A 187 -7.98 26.24 -5.05
CA PHE A 187 -9.34 25.94 -5.55
C PHE A 187 -10.29 27.04 -5.00
N PHE A 188 -11.39 27.37 -5.69
CA PHE A 188 -12.27 28.48 -5.30
C PHE A 188 -13.72 28.38 -5.82
N PHE A 189 -14.63 29.09 -5.16
CA PHE A 189 -15.94 29.51 -5.70
C PHE A 189 -16.26 30.96 -5.35
N ARG A 190 -17.28 31.53 -6.01
CA ARG A 190 -17.51 32.99 -6.16
C ARG A 190 -18.62 33.56 -5.27
N VAL A 191 -18.42 34.78 -4.76
CA VAL A 191 -19.41 35.57 -3.99
C VAL A 191 -20.45 36.25 -4.91
N ALA A 192 -21.71 36.29 -4.47
CA ALA A 192 -22.77 37.16 -4.97
C ALA A 192 -23.71 37.60 -3.83
N ALA A 193 -24.43 38.72 -4.00
CA ALA A 193 -25.11 39.43 -2.90
C ALA A 193 -26.58 38.99 -2.66
N SER A 194 -27.09 39.35 -1.47
CA SER A 194 -28.51 39.23 -1.06
C SER A 194 -29.40 40.21 -1.84
N PRO A 195 -30.70 39.91 -2.02
CA PRO A 195 -31.66 40.66 -1.20
C PRO A 195 -32.83 39.84 -0.61
N SER A 196 -33.02 40.02 0.70
CA SER A 196 -34.31 40.08 1.43
C SER A 196 -35.50 39.16 1.04
N GLY A 197 -35.57 38.00 1.69
CA GLY A 197 -36.72 37.67 2.56
C GLY A 197 -37.95 36.93 1.98
N TRP A 198 -38.44 35.96 2.76
CA TRP A 198 -39.87 35.68 3.05
C TRP A 198 -39.95 34.78 4.30
N ARG A 199 -41.15 34.55 4.88
CA ARG A 199 -41.32 33.90 6.20
C ARG A 199 -41.95 32.49 6.12
N SER A 200 -41.46 31.60 7.00
CA SER A 200 -42.15 30.47 7.67
C SER A 200 -43.55 30.07 7.22
N CYS A 201 -43.75 28.77 6.90
CA CYS A 201 -44.66 27.89 7.66
C CYS A 201 -44.67 26.41 7.23
N MET A 202 -44.87 25.49 8.19
CA MET A 202 -45.28 24.07 8.05
C MET A 202 -44.33 23.11 7.29
N GLY A 203 -44.33 21.80 7.55
CA GLY A 203 -45.08 21.02 8.55
C GLY A 203 -44.53 19.59 8.71
N GLN A 204 -44.91 18.91 9.80
CA GLN A 204 -44.47 17.53 10.11
C GLN A 204 -45.34 16.45 9.43
N ARG A 205 -44.82 15.20 9.44
CA ARG A 205 -45.47 13.88 9.23
C ARG A 205 -45.44 13.28 7.82
N LEU A 206 -44.53 12.31 7.67
CA LEU A 206 -44.53 11.07 6.86
C LEU A 206 -43.04 10.62 6.84
N LEU A 207 -42.64 9.36 7.04
CA LEU A 207 -43.35 8.08 6.88
C LEU A 207 -43.28 7.19 8.15
N ARG A 208 -44.12 6.14 8.15
CA ARG A 208 -43.99 4.97 9.01
C ARG A 208 -44.14 3.72 8.12
N GLY A 209 -43.21 2.77 8.24
CA GLY A 209 -43.27 1.46 7.57
C GLY A 209 -42.77 1.44 6.12
N PHE A 210 -41.64 0.78 5.90
CA PHE A 210 -41.55 -0.47 5.12
C PHE A 210 -40.20 -1.11 5.42
N LEU A 211 -40.19 -2.42 5.71
CA LEU A 211 -38.97 -3.18 6.00
C LEU A 211 -39.10 -4.59 5.40
N PRO A 212 -38.28 -4.95 4.41
CA PRO A 212 -38.06 -6.34 4.02
C PRO A 212 -36.73 -6.87 4.57
N LEU A 213 -36.63 -8.19 4.70
CA LEU A 213 -35.50 -8.90 5.28
C LEU A 213 -34.23 -8.80 4.41
N LEU A 214 -33.07 -8.65 5.06
CA LEU A 214 -31.77 -8.85 4.42
C LEU A 214 -31.34 -10.33 4.51
N PRO A 215 -30.66 -10.89 3.48
CA PRO A 215 -30.01 -12.19 3.57
C PRO A 215 -28.78 -12.16 4.48
N PRO A 216 -28.30 -13.31 4.98
CA PRO A 216 -27.05 -13.38 5.75
C PRO A 216 -25.82 -12.99 4.90
N PRO A 217 -24.73 -12.52 5.53
CA PRO A 217 -23.50 -12.15 4.82
C PRO A 217 -22.82 -13.36 4.17
N PRO A 218 -22.05 -13.15 3.08
CA PRO A 218 -21.28 -14.21 2.43
C PRO A 218 -20.16 -14.76 3.33
N PRO A 219 -19.70 -16.00 3.08
CA PRO A 219 -18.57 -16.59 3.82
C PRO A 219 -17.25 -15.84 3.56
N PRO A 220 -16.27 -15.95 4.48
CA PRO A 220 -14.98 -15.27 4.35
C PRO A 220 -14.16 -15.75 3.14
N PRO A 221 -13.22 -14.92 2.63
CA PRO A 221 -12.47 -15.20 1.41
C PRO A 221 -11.61 -16.47 1.46
N LEU A 222 -11.34 -17.03 0.28
CA LEU A 222 -10.76 -18.36 0.06
C LEU A 222 -9.42 -18.63 0.76
N LEU A 223 -8.66 -17.60 1.14
CA LEU A 223 -7.41 -17.74 1.89
C LEU A 223 -7.62 -18.47 3.23
N PHE A 224 -8.71 -18.18 3.95
CA PHE A 224 -9.04 -18.84 5.22
C PHE A 224 -9.33 -20.34 5.04
N GLN A 225 -9.88 -20.73 3.89
CA GLN A 225 -10.09 -22.14 3.53
C GLN A 225 -8.80 -22.82 3.06
N ARG A 226 -7.84 -22.06 2.50
CA ARG A 226 -6.59 -22.60 1.95
C ARG A 226 -5.66 -23.09 3.06
N TRP A 227 -5.52 -22.33 4.15
CA TRP A 227 -4.74 -22.75 5.32
C TRP A 227 -5.28 -24.05 5.92
N HIS A 228 -6.59 -24.13 6.15
CA HIS A 228 -7.27 -25.35 6.61
C HIS A 228 -7.13 -26.56 5.68
N ARG A 229 -6.93 -26.38 4.37
CA ARG A 229 -6.80 -27.48 3.39
C ARG A 229 -5.38 -28.02 3.24
N MET A 230 -4.33 -27.23 3.48
CA MET A 230 -2.95 -27.70 3.22
C MET A 230 -2.40 -28.63 4.32
N HIS A 231 -2.94 -28.58 5.54
CA HIS A 231 -2.55 -29.47 6.65
C HIS A 231 -3.60 -30.54 6.99
N SER A 232 -3.95 -31.38 6.00
CA SER A 232 -4.81 -32.55 6.20
C SER A 232 -4.18 -33.83 5.62
N PRO A 233 -3.48 -34.63 6.45
CA PRO A 233 -3.13 -36.01 6.11
C PRO A 233 -4.38 -36.89 5.93
N GLY A 234 -4.19 -38.06 5.31
CA GLY A 234 -5.28 -38.99 4.95
C GLY A 234 -6.19 -39.41 6.12
N SER A 235 -7.45 -39.69 5.79
CA SER A 235 -8.55 -39.88 6.75
C SER A 235 -8.35 -41.04 7.73
N VAL A 236 -8.06 -40.71 8.99
CA VAL A 236 -8.33 -41.57 10.16
C VAL A 236 -9.16 -40.74 11.14
N LEU A 237 -10.32 -41.26 11.56
CA LEU A 237 -11.16 -40.59 12.56
C LEU A 237 -10.41 -40.56 13.90
N PRO A 238 -10.15 -39.39 14.52
CA PRO A 238 -9.50 -39.34 15.81
C PRO A 238 -10.41 -39.96 16.88
N PRO A 239 -9.86 -40.69 17.87
CA PRO A 239 -10.66 -41.16 19.00
C PRO A 239 -11.27 -39.95 19.73
N LYS A 240 -12.52 -40.09 20.16
CA LYS A 240 -13.22 -39.05 20.94
C LYS A 240 -12.40 -38.73 22.18
N ARG A 241 -11.76 -37.55 22.20
CA ARG A 241 -11.07 -37.05 23.41
C ARG A 241 -12.07 -36.99 24.57
N PRO A 242 -11.68 -37.34 25.80
CA PRO A 242 -12.52 -37.09 26.96
C PRO A 242 -12.81 -35.59 27.05
N ARG A 243 -13.97 -35.22 27.59
CA ARG A 243 -14.23 -33.81 27.95
C ARG A 243 -13.22 -33.42 29.03
N SER A 244 -12.34 -32.48 28.72
CA SER A 244 -11.69 -31.65 29.74
C SER A 244 -12.76 -30.86 30.48
N ASP A 245 -12.51 -30.54 31.75
CA ASP A 245 -13.47 -29.82 32.58
C ASP A 245 -13.88 -28.45 32.00
N LEU A 246 -15.08 -28.03 32.41
CA LEU A 246 -15.69 -26.75 32.06
C LEU A 246 -15.01 -25.59 32.81
N MET A 247 -13.72 -25.38 32.55
CA MET A 247 -13.06 -24.13 32.94
C MET A 247 -13.65 -22.98 32.10
N ALA A 248 -13.84 -21.82 32.74
CA ALA A 248 -14.22 -20.61 32.01
C ALA A 248 -13.14 -20.26 30.96
N PRO A 249 -13.51 -19.61 29.83
CA PRO A 249 -12.52 -19.10 28.89
C PRO A 249 -11.57 -18.14 29.60
N ARG A 250 -10.28 -18.20 29.25
CA ARG A 250 -9.27 -17.24 29.72
C ARG A 250 -9.68 -15.81 29.36
N ARG A 251 -9.15 -14.83 30.08
CA ARG A 251 -9.54 -13.42 29.98
C ARG A 251 -8.30 -12.55 29.75
N ILE A 252 -8.27 -11.84 28.63
CA ILE A 252 -7.22 -10.90 28.24
C ILE A 252 -7.72 -9.49 28.55
N GLY A 253 -7.19 -8.87 29.60
CA GLY A 253 -7.51 -7.48 29.95
C GLY A 253 -6.74 -6.51 29.06
N THR A 254 -7.42 -5.48 28.55
CA THR A 254 -6.77 -4.33 27.90
C THR A 254 -7.64 -3.09 28.02
N HIS A 255 -7.18 -1.93 27.55
CA HIS A 255 -7.89 -0.68 27.80
C HIS A 255 -9.12 -0.46 26.90
N ASN A 256 -10.09 0.34 27.36
CA ASN A 256 -11.31 0.71 26.61
C ASN A 256 -11.22 2.09 25.93
N GLY A 257 -10.03 2.54 25.52
CA GLY A 257 -9.84 3.82 24.84
C GLY A 257 -10.05 3.74 23.33
N THR A 258 -9.71 4.84 22.64
CA THR A 258 -9.12 4.78 21.29
C THR A 258 -8.08 3.67 21.30
N PHE A 259 -8.15 2.73 20.36
CA PHE A 259 -7.23 1.61 20.29
C PHE A 259 -6.07 1.86 19.34
N HIS A 260 -4.93 1.26 19.65
CA HIS A 260 -3.70 1.38 18.90
C HIS A 260 -3.42 0.09 18.13
N CYS A 261 -2.18 -0.09 17.68
CA CYS A 261 -1.79 -1.28 16.93
C CYS A 261 -1.18 -2.36 17.81
N ASP A 262 -0.60 -1.97 18.95
CA ASP A 262 0.15 -2.85 19.82
C ASP A 262 -0.78 -3.69 20.70
N GLU A 263 -1.82 -3.09 21.32
CA GLU A 263 -2.75 -3.82 22.19
C GLU A 263 -3.68 -4.72 21.37
N ALA A 264 -4.05 -4.27 20.17
CA ALA A 264 -4.68 -5.09 19.13
C ALA A 264 -3.82 -6.29 18.72
N LEU A 265 -2.51 -6.08 18.47
CA LEU A 265 -1.59 -7.15 18.08
C LEU A 265 -1.28 -8.09 19.25
N ALA A 266 -1.06 -7.59 20.45
CA ALA A 266 -0.88 -8.36 21.68
C ALA A 266 -2.06 -9.30 21.93
N CYS A 267 -3.30 -8.80 21.82
CA CYS A 267 -4.50 -9.64 21.91
C CYS A 267 -4.57 -10.69 20.79
N ALA A 268 -4.23 -10.33 19.55
CA ALA A 268 -4.23 -11.27 18.42
C ALA A 268 -3.19 -12.38 18.56
N LEU A 269 -1.94 -12.05 18.90
CA LEU A 269 -0.83 -13.01 19.10
C LEU A 269 -1.16 -14.00 20.21
N LEU A 270 -1.71 -13.53 21.34
CA LEU A 270 -2.18 -14.40 22.41
C LEU A 270 -3.26 -15.36 21.90
N ARG A 271 -4.28 -14.87 21.16
CA ARG A 271 -5.39 -15.70 20.67
C ARG A 271 -5.02 -16.68 19.55
N LEU A 272 -3.78 -16.67 19.05
CA LEU A 272 -3.25 -17.76 18.22
C LEU A 272 -2.76 -18.97 19.06
N LEU A 273 -2.42 -18.77 20.35
CA LEU A 273 -2.01 -19.84 21.26
C LEU A 273 -3.20 -20.72 21.70
N PRO A 274 -3.02 -22.05 21.90
CA PRO A 274 -4.09 -22.96 22.30
C PRO A 274 -4.80 -22.58 23.61
N GLU A 275 -4.06 -22.07 24.60
CA GLU A 275 -4.58 -21.67 25.91
C GLU A 275 -5.46 -20.41 25.89
N PHE A 276 -5.29 -19.52 24.90
CA PHE A 276 -5.99 -18.24 24.81
C PHE A 276 -6.89 -18.12 23.56
N ARG A 277 -6.94 -19.14 22.69
CA ARG A 277 -7.75 -19.16 21.46
C ARG A 277 -9.16 -18.62 21.61
N ASP A 278 -9.87 -19.17 22.58
CA ASP A 278 -11.27 -18.86 22.88
C ASP A 278 -11.42 -17.84 24.03
N ALA A 279 -10.36 -17.07 24.32
CA ALA A 279 -10.34 -16.09 25.40
C ALA A 279 -11.28 -14.90 25.17
N GLU A 280 -11.90 -14.44 26.25
CA GLU A 280 -12.63 -13.16 26.30
C GLU A 280 -11.61 -12.01 26.31
N VAL A 281 -11.78 -11.03 25.43
CA VAL A 281 -11.04 -9.76 25.52
C VAL A 281 -11.87 -8.77 26.35
N VAL A 282 -11.29 -8.31 27.45
CA VAL A 282 -11.95 -7.50 28.48
C VAL A 282 -11.45 -6.07 28.41
N ARG A 283 -12.07 -5.26 27.56
CA ARG A 283 -11.70 -3.84 27.38
C ARG A 283 -12.21 -2.98 28.52
N THR A 284 -11.31 -2.57 29.42
CA THR A 284 -11.63 -1.75 30.61
C THR A 284 -10.40 -1.08 31.22
N ARG A 285 -10.61 -0.08 32.09
CA ARG A 285 -9.59 0.51 32.98
C ARG A 285 -9.91 0.29 34.46
N ASP A 286 -10.86 -0.58 34.75
CA ASP A 286 -11.31 -0.94 36.10
C ASP A 286 -10.34 -1.94 36.76
N PRO A 287 -9.63 -1.57 37.85
CA PRO A 287 -8.62 -2.44 38.46
C PRO A 287 -9.15 -3.77 38.98
N GLU A 288 -10.40 -3.84 39.44
CA GLU A 288 -10.99 -5.08 39.94
C GLU A 288 -11.25 -6.06 38.79
N LYS A 289 -11.71 -5.54 37.64
CA LYS A 289 -11.92 -6.34 36.42
C LYS A 289 -10.59 -6.81 35.81
N LEU A 290 -9.55 -5.98 35.85
CA LEU A 290 -8.20 -6.31 35.37
C LEU A 290 -7.46 -7.28 36.31
N ALA A 291 -7.70 -7.21 37.62
CA ALA A 291 -7.23 -8.22 38.56
C ALA A 291 -7.89 -9.59 38.31
N ALA A 292 -9.14 -9.61 37.83
CA ALA A 292 -9.86 -10.80 37.39
C ALA A 292 -9.60 -11.22 35.92
N CYS A 293 -8.48 -10.78 35.33
CA CYS A 293 -7.99 -11.24 34.03
C CYS A 293 -6.71 -12.07 34.19
N ASP A 294 -6.61 -13.18 33.45
CA ASP A 294 -5.45 -14.09 33.50
C ASP A 294 -4.17 -13.38 33.02
N ILE A 295 -4.31 -12.55 31.99
CA ILE A 295 -3.25 -11.77 31.38
C ILE A 295 -3.79 -10.36 31.10
N VAL A 296 -2.94 -9.34 31.24
CA VAL A 296 -3.32 -7.94 30.95
C VAL A 296 -2.24 -7.29 30.10
N VAL A 297 -2.67 -6.59 29.05
CA VAL A 297 -1.84 -5.89 28.07
C VAL A 297 -2.28 -4.44 27.94
N ASP A 298 -1.32 -3.51 27.84
CA ASP A 298 -1.54 -2.07 27.66
C ASP A 298 -2.41 -1.34 28.72
N VAL A 299 -2.52 -1.91 29.91
CA VAL A 299 -3.25 -1.27 31.01
C VAL A 299 -2.84 -1.80 32.37
N GLY A 300 -2.86 -0.92 33.38
CA GLY A 300 -2.70 -1.28 34.79
C GLY A 300 -1.49 -0.63 35.47
N GLY A 301 -0.53 -0.10 34.71
CA GLY A 301 0.69 0.51 35.23
C GLY A 301 1.70 -0.49 35.78
N GLU A 302 1.69 -1.74 35.29
CA GLU A 302 2.48 -2.86 35.81
C GLU A 302 3.10 -3.67 34.64
N TYR A 303 4.43 -3.79 34.63
CA TYR A 303 5.14 -4.83 33.89
C TYR A 303 5.65 -5.89 34.87
N ASP A 304 5.05 -7.07 34.84
CA ASP A 304 5.48 -8.26 35.57
C ASP A 304 5.15 -9.52 34.76
N PRO A 305 6.15 -10.19 34.16
CA PRO A 305 5.94 -11.43 33.40
C PRO A 305 5.43 -12.62 34.22
N GLN A 306 5.74 -12.70 35.52
CA GLN A 306 5.30 -13.79 36.41
C GLN A 306 3.81 -13.64 36.76
N ARG A 307 3.31 -12.40 36.78
CA ARG A 307 1.89 -12.05 36.97
C ARG A 307 1.15 -11.86 35.64
N HIS A 308 1.81 -12.08 34.50
CA HIS A 308 1.30 -11.81 33.15
C HIS A 308 0.69 -10.40 33.02
N ARG A 309 1.48 -9.38 33.38
CA ARG A 309 1.16 -7.96 33.25
C ARG A 309 2.15 -7.32 32.29
N TYR A 310 1.65 -6.78 31.18
CA TYR A 310 2.43 -6.33 30.03
C TYR A 310 1.92 -4.96 29.56
N ASP A 311 2.05 -3.97 30.45
CA ASP A 311 1.84 -2.56 30.13
C ASP A 311 3.21 -1.86 30.11
N HIS A 312 3.45 -1.00 29.11
CA HIS A 312 4.69 -0.24 28.90
C HIS A 312 4.62 1.24 29.35
N HIS A 313 3.45 1.72 29.82
CA HIS A 313 3.16 3.13 30.06
C HIS A 313 3.85 3.75 31.29
N GLN A 314 4.54 2.95 32.13
CA GLN A 314 5.15 3.48 33.34
C GLN A 314 6.37 4.36 33.02
N ARG A 315 6.53 5.48 33.73
CA ARG A 315 7.71 6.36 33.59
C ARG A 315 9.05 5.66 33.85
N SER A 316 9.04 4.58 34.62
CA SER A 316 10.20 3.73 34.92
C SER A 316 10.46 2.63 33.89
N PHE A 317 9.54 2.37 32.97
CA PHE A 317 9.68 1.30 31.99
C PHE A 317 10.46 1.81 30.77
N THR A 318 11.70 1.33 30.63
CA THR A 318 12.64 1.69 29.55
C THR A 318 13.23 0.44 28.87
N GLU A 319 12.55 -0.70 28.98
CA GLU A 319 13.07 -1.98 28.50
C GLU A 319 12.97 -2.12 26.97
N THR A 320 13.94 -2.84 26.40
CA THR A 320 14.08 -3.14 24.98
C THR A 320 14.18 -4.65 24.79
N MET A 321 14.10 -5.14 23.54
CA MET A 321 14.37 -6.55 23.27
C MET A 321 15.81 -6.94 23.70
N SER A 322 16.80 -6.05 23.57
CA SER A 322 18.18 -6.34 23.99
C SER A 322 18.42 -6.33 25.51
N SER A 323 17.69 -5.50 26.28
CA SER A 323 17.87 -5.47 27.75
C SER A 323 17.26 -6.71 28.43
N LEU A 324 16.17 -7.21 27.87
CA LEU A 324 15.44 -8.38 28.39
C LEU A 324 15.90 -9.71 27.76
N SER A 325 16.41 -9.71 26.52
CA SER A 325 16.95 -10.89 25.82
C SER A 325 18.42 -10.68 25.41
N PRO A 326 19.39 -11.04 26.28
CA PRO A 326 20.82 -10.86 26.01
C PRO A 326 21.27 -11.48 24.68
N GLY A 327 22.00 -10.70 23.89
CA GLY A 327 22.49 -11.10 22.56
C GLY A 327 21.60 -10.67 21.39
N LYS A 328 20.38 -10.16 21.64
CA LYS A 328 19.57 -9.49 20.62
C LYS A 328 20.03 -8.02 20.45
N PRO A 329 20.07 -7.46 19.23
CA PRO A 329 20.68 -6.14 18.99
C PRO A 329 19.76 -4.95 19.27
N TRP A 330 18.44 -5.15 19.22
CA TRP A 330 17.47 -4.06 19.07
C TRP A 330 17.30 -3.19 20.33
N GLN A 331 17.42 -1.88 20.13
CA GLN A 331 17.33 -0.84 21.17
C GLN A 331 15.98 -0.12 21.21
N THR A 332 15.03 -0.49 20.35
CA THR A 332 13.66 0.04 20.37
C THR A 332 13.00 -0.33 21.69
N LYS A 333 12.40 0.67 22.37
CA LYS A 333 11.61 0.43 23.58
C LYS A 333 10.37 -0.39 23.21
N LEU A 334 10.07 -1.44 23.97
CA LEU A 334 8.92 -2.29 23.71
C LEU A 334 7.59 -1.56 24.04
N SER A 335 6.55 -1.89 23.28
CA SER A 335 5.14 -1.65 23.60
C SER A 335 4.51 -2.96 24.12
N SER A 336 3.18 -2.99 24.29
CA SER A 336 2.51 -4.20 24.77
C SER A 336 2.56 -5.34 23.74
N ALA A 337 2.70 -5.04 22.45
CA ALA A 337 2.97 -6.03 21.40
C ALA A 337 4.35 -6.67 21.53
N GLY A 338 5.42 -5.87 21.62
CA GLY A 338 6.78 -6.36 21.78
C GLY A 338 6.98 -7.15 23.07
N LEU A 339 6.30 -6.76 24.16
CA LEU A 339 6.28 -7.52 25.41
C LEU A 339 5.62 -8.90 25.26
N ILE A 340 4.44 -8.99 24.63
CA ILE A 340 3.81 -10.30 24.35
C ILE A 340 4.68 -11.12 23.41
N TYR A 341 5.26 -10.51 22.39
CA TYR A 341 6.14 -11.20 21.45
C TYR A 341 7.41 -11.73 22.15
N LEU A 342 8.00 -10.97 23.08
CA LEU A 342 9.17 -11.39 23.84
C LEU A 342 8.89 -12.65 24.68
N HIS A 343 7.79 -12.66 25.42
CA HIS A 343 7.47 -13.74 26.37
C HIS A 343 6.77 -14.94 25.73
N PHE A 344 6.13 -14.78 24.57
CA PHE A 344 5.33 -15.85 23.93
C PHE A 344 5.71 -16.15 22.46
N GLY A 345 6.57 -15.37 21.83
CA GLY A 345 6.84 -15.45 20.38
C GLY A 345 7.48 -16.78 19.94
N HIS A 346 8.43 -17.33 20.69
CA HIS A 346 9.04 -18.63 20.38
C HIS A 346 7.98 -19.74 20.40
N LYS A 347 7.20 -19.83 21.48
CA LYS A 347 6.05 -20.73 21.62
C LYS A 347 5.02 -20.58 20.51
N LEU A 348 4.65 -19.34 20.19
CA LEU A 348 3.69 -19.02 19.14
C LEU A 348 4.18 -19.52 17.77
N LEU A 349 5.43 -19.22 17.41
CA LEU A 349 6.01 -19.64 16.15
C LEU A 349 6.18 -21.17 16.09
N ALA A 350 6.68 -21.81 17.13
CA ALA A 350 6.76 -23.28 17.21
C ALA A 350 5.39 -23.95 16.99
N GLN A 351 4.34 -23.41 17.63
CA GLN A 351 2.96 -23.87 17.47
C GLN A 351 2.39 -23.63 16.06
N LEU A 352 2.74 -22.53 15.39
CA LEU A 352 2.28 -22.24 14.02
C LEU A 352 3.04 -23.06 12.97
N LEU A 353 4.34 -23.32 13.19
CA LEU A 353 5.23 -24.09 12.31
C LEU A 353 5.07 -25.61 12.49
N GLY A 354 4.63 -26.07 13.66
CA GLY A 354 4.49 -27.48 14.01
C GLY A 354 5.80 -28.15 14.47
N THR A 355 6.72 -27.38 15.04
CA THR A 355 8.02 -27.84 15.59
C THR A 355 8.14 -27.51 17.09
N SER A 356 9.30 -27.70 17.72
CA SER A 356 9.55 -27.30 19.13
C SER A 356 10.16 -25.91 19.25
N GLU A 357 10.10 -25.32 20.45
CA GLU A 357 10.54 -23.93 20.70
C GLU A 357 12.06 -23.75 20.56
N GLU A 358 12.81 -24.84 20.68
CA GLU A 358 14.27 -24.94 20.58
C GLU A 358 14.78 -25.13 19.13
N ASP A 359 13.88 -25.21 18.14
CA ASP A 359 14.25 -25.35 16.72
C ASP A 359 14.98 -24.08 16.24
N SER A 360 16.12 -24.24 15.56
CA SER A 360 16.87 -23.13 14.98
C SER A 360 16.06 -22.33 13.96
N ILE A 361 15.07 -22.95 13.31
CA ILE A 361 14.11 -22.29 12.43
C ILE A 361 13.19 -21.35 13.24
N VAL A 362 12.73 -21.74 14.43
CA VAL A 362 11.93 -20.87 15.30
C VAL A 362 12.74 -19.65 15.71
N GLY A 363 13.99 -19.81 16.15
CA GLY A 363 14.86 -18.67 16.49
C GLY A 363 15.14 -17.74 15.30
N THR A 364 15.38 -18.29 14.11
CA THR A 364 15.62 -17.51 12.88
C THR A 364 14.39 -16.71 12.45
N LEU A 365 13.21 -17.36 12.47
CA LEU A 365 11.95 -16.72 12.11
C LEU A 365 11.48 -15.74 13.19
N TYR A 366 11.79 -16.01 14.46
CA TYR A 366 11.53 -15.09 15.58
C TYR A 366 12.23 -13.74 15.35
N ASP A 367 13.50 -13.78 14.97
CA ASP A 367 14.29 -12.56 14.73
C ASP A 367 13.79 -11.79 13.50
N LYS A 368 13.52 -12.47 12.38
CA LYS A 368 12.96 -11.83 11.18
C LYS A 368 11.59 -11.19 11.44
N MET A 369 10.71 -11.86 12.20
CA MET A 369 9.37 -11.38 12.52
C MET A 369 9.38 -10.25 13.57
N TYR A 370 10.38 -10.16 14.45
CA TYR A 370 10.54 -8.96 15.28
C TYR A 370 10.99 -7.76 14.42
N GLU A 371 12.17 -7.87 13.81
CA GLU A 371 12.86 -6.82 13.05
C GLU A 371 12.01 -6.21 11.92
N ASN A 372 11.22 -7.02 11.23
CA ASN A 372 10.48 -6.60 10.03
C ASN A 372 8.97 -6.48 10.25
N PHE A 373 8.46 -6.59 11.49
CA PHE A 373 7.03 -6.48 11.75
C PHE A 373 6.69 -5.96 13.16
N VAL A 374 7.18 -6.60 14.24
CA VAL A 374 6.82 -6.19 15.61
C VAL A 374 7.50 -4.87 16.00
N GLU A 375 8.75 -4.67 15.57
CA GLU A 375 9.52 -3.46 15.92
C GLU A 375 8.92 -2.16 15.32
N GLU A 376 8.22 -2.23 14.17
CA GLU A 376 7.44 -1.09 13.64
C GLU A 376 6.33 -0.69 14.62
N VAL A 377 5.66 -1.68 15.23
CA VAL A 377 4.55 -1.46 16.17
C VAL A 377 5.09 -0.91 17.50
N ASP A 378 6.16 -1.49 18.03
CA ASP A 378 6.85 -1.01 19.23
C ASP A 378 7.35 0.44 19.09
N ALA A 379 7.97 0.76 17.95
CA ALA A 379 8.50 2.09 17.68
C ALA A 379 7.38 3.14 17.52
N VAL A 380 6.36 2.86 16.71
CA VAL A 380 5.26 3.81 16.44
C VAL A 380 4.48 4.13 17.70
N ASP A 381 4.20 3.13 18.54
CA ASP A 381 3.43 3.31 19.77
C ASP A 381 4.21 4.07 20.85
N ASN A 382 5.50 3.75 21.04
CA ASN A 382 6.39 4.55 21.92
C ASN A 382 6.77 5.94 21.34
N GLY A 383 6.20 6.34 20.19
CA GLY A 383 6.42 7.65 19.58
C GLY A 383 7.81 7.87 18.98
N ILE A 384 8.49 6.79 18.59
CA ILE A 384 9.86 6.80 18.06
C ILE A 384 9.82 7.05 16.55
N SER A 385 10.53 8.08 16.09
CA SER A 385 10.69 8.40 14.67
C SER A 385 11.55 7.37 13.94
N GLN A 386 11.17 6.99 12.71
CA GLN A 386 11.93 6.05 11.88
C GLN A 386 13.31 6.59 11.43
N TRP A 387 13.50 7.92 11.48
CA TRP A 387 14.77 8.60 11.26
C TRP A 387 14.75 9.98 11.92
N GLU A 388 15.94 10.56 12.12
CA GLU A 388 16.10 11.94 12.56
C GLU A 388 15.76 12.95 11.44
N GLY A 389 15.06 14.03 11.81
CA GLY A 389 14.73 15.13 10.91
C GLY A 389 13.52 14.92 9.99
N GLU A 390 13.26 15.92 9.14
CA GLU A 390 12.02 16.02 8.36
C GLU A 390 11.92 14.98 7.22
N PRO A 391 10.81 14.20 7.14
CA PRO A 391 10.61 13.19 6.10
C PRO A 391 10.29 13.84 4.74
N ARG A 392 10.91 13.35 3.66
CA ARG A 392 10.63 13.84 2.29
C ARG A 392 9.18 13.62 1.84
N TYR A 393 8.47 12.67 2.45
CA TYR A 393 7.04 12.40 2.28
C TYR A 393 6.52 11.60 3.48
N ALA A 394 5.24 11.74 3.81
CA ALA A 394 4.61 11.00 4.91
C ALA A 394 4.13 9.61 4.45
N LEU A 395 4.35 8.58 5.28
CA LEU A 395 3.75 7.26 5.14
C LEU A 395 2.42 7.22 5.91
N THR A 396 1.30 7.02 5.21
CA THR A 396 -0.05 7.05 5.81
C THR A 396 -0.78 5.71 5.75
N THR A 397 -0.10 4.65 5.30
CA THR A 397 -0.68 3.31 5.04
C THR A 397 0.02 2.17 5.79
N THR A 398 0.85 2.49 6.79
CA THR A 398 1.45 1.54 7.75
C THR A 398 0.40 0.69 8.46
N LEU A 399 0.81 -0.38 9.15
CA LEU A 399 -0.13 -1.24 9.87
C LEU A 399 -0.86 -0.44 10.96
N SER A 400 -0.11 0.34 11.75
CA SER A 400 -0.68 1.21 12.79
C SER A 400 -1.63 2.26 12.21
N ALA A 401 -1.35 2.81 11.02
CA ALA A 401 -2.28 3.72 10.36
C ALA A 401 -3.54 3.02 9.80
N ARG A 402 -3.45 1.74 9.39
CA ARG A 402 -4.60 0.91 9.00
C ARG A 402 -5.48 0.63 10.21
N VAL A 403 -4.89 0.27 11.36
CA VAL A 403 -5.59 0.03 12.61
C VAL A 403 -6.23 1.31 13.15
N ALA A 404 -5.50 2.42 13.20
CA ALA A 404 -6.02 3.71 13.68
C ALA A 404 -7.29 4.15 12.93
N ARG A 405 -7.39 3.87 11.62
CA ARG A 405 -8.58 4.14 10.78
C ARG A 405 -9.81 3.29 11.11
N LEU A 406 -9.69 2.23 11.92
CA LEU A 406 -10.83 1.44 12.38
C LEU A 406 -11.52 2.07 13.60
N ASN A 407 -10.85 2.94 14.34
CA ASN A 407 -11.46 3.67 15.46
C ASN A 407 -12.70 4.49 14.98
N PRO A 408 -13.77 4.59 15.78
CA PRO A 408 -14.89 5.48 15.47
C PRO A 408 -14.44 6.93 15.31
N THR A 409 -14.95 7.65 14.31
CA THR A 409 -14.65 9.08 14.15
C THR A 409 -15.40 9.92 15.18
N TRP A 410 -14.82 11.06 15.57
CA TRP A 410 -15.35 11.95 16.61
C TRP A 410 -16.80 12.42 16.38
N ASN A 411 -17.26 12.37 15.13
CA ASN A 411 -18.59 12.78 14.68
C ASN A 411 -19.55 11.60 14.38
N GLN A 412 -19.18 10.35 14.65
CA GLN A 412 -20.09 9.21 14.50
C GLN A 412 -21.12 9.18 15.66
N PRO A 413 -22.43 9.06 15.37
CA PRO A 413 -23.48 9.07 16.40
C PRO A 413 -23.58 7.75 17.19
N ASN A 414 -22.90 6.70 16.74
CA ASN A 414 -22.68 5.47 17.49
C ASN A 414 -21.19 5.10 17.36
N GLN A 415 -20.51 4.91 18.48
CA GLN A 415 -19.08 4.62 18.55
C GLN A 415 -18.86 3.22 19.13
N ASP A 416 -19.21 2.19 18.35
CA ASP A 416 -18.97 0.79 18.70
C ASP A 416 -17.46 0.49 18.63
N THR A 417 -16.77 0.65 19.76
CA THR A 417 -15.33 0.36 19.89
C THR A 417 -15.03 -1.12 19.85
N GLU A 418 -15.97 -1.98 20.23
CA GLU A 418 -15.72 -3.39 20.50
C GLU A 418 -15.75 -4.21 19.20
N ALA A 419 -16.75 -3.98 18.35
CA ALA A 419 -16.76 -4.54 17.00
C ALA A 419 -15.57 -4.02 16.16
N LYS A 420 -15.17 -2.76 16.37
CA LYS A 420 -14.03 -2.15 15.67
C LYS A 420 -12.68 -2.67 16.15
N PHE A 421 -12.51 -2.89 17.45
CA PHE A 421 -11.31 -3.52 17.98
C PHE A 421 -11.18 -4.97 17.51
N LYS A 422 -12.29 -5.71 17.38
CA LYS A 422 -12.25 -7.03 16.74
C LYS A 422 -11.73 -6.95 15.30
N CYS A 423 -12.23 -6.00 14.49
CA CYS A 423 -11.69 -5.79 13.13
C CYS A 423 -10.21 -5.42 13.13
N ALA A 424 -9.70 -4.76 14.18
CA ALA A 424 -8.28 -4.46 14.33
C ALA A 424 -7.46 -5.71 14.65
N MET A 425 -7.92 -6.56 15.58
CA MET A 425 -7.30 -7.87 15.86
C MET A 425 -7.28 -8.75 14.60
N ASP A 426 -8.41 -8.88 13.90
CA ASP A 426 -8.52 -9.70 12.68
C ASP A 426 -7.52 -9.21 11.60
N LEU A 427 -7.37 -7.89 11.44
CA LEU A 427 -6.43 -7.23 10.52
C LEU A 427 -4.95 -7.50 10.86
N VAL A 428 -4.53 -7.30 12.10
CA VAL A 428 -3.12 -7.50 12.50
C VAL A 428 -2.73 -8.97 12.57
N GLN A 429 -3.68 -9.86 12.90
CA GLN A 429 -3.50 -11.30 12.86
C GLN A 429 -3.28 -11.79 11.42
N GLU A 430 -4.07 -11.30 10.45
CA GLU A 430 -3.88 -11.66 9.04
C GLU A 430 -2.52 -11.20 8.51
N GLU A 431 -2.12 -9.95 8.77
CA GLU A 431 -0.82 -9.42 8.33
C GLU A 431 0.36 -10.19 8.97
N PHE A 432 0.29 -10.53 10.26
CA PHE A 432 1.31 -11.35 10.94
C PHE A 432 1.43 -12.75 10.30
N LEU A 433 0.29 -13.43 10.07
CA LEU A 433 0.28 -14.77 9.47
C LEU A 433 0.76 -14.76 8.01
N GLN A 434 0.39 -13.75 7.22
CA GLN A 434 0.91 -13.59 5.85
C GLN A 434 2.42 -13.30 5.83
N ARG A 435 2.92 -12.55 6.80
CA ARG A 435 4.36 -12.27 6.94
C ARG A 435 5.15 -13.53 7.33
N LEU A 436 4.62 -14.33 8.26
CA LEU A 436 5.21 -15.61 8.64
C LEU A 436 5.20 -16.62 7.49
N ASP A 437 4.10 -16.72 6.74
CA ASP A 437 4.00 -17.59 5.55
C ASP A 437 5.05 -17.23 4.49
N PHE A 438 5.25 -15.93 4.22
CA PHE A 438 6.34 -15.47 3.36
C PHE A 438 7.71 -15.90 3.90
N TYR A 439 8.00 -15.69 5.18
CA TYR A 439 9.30 -16.03 5.72
C TYR A 439 9.57 -17.55 5.73
N GLN A 440 8.57 -18.36 6.11
CA GLN A 440 8.64 -19.82 6.15
C GLN A 440 8.77 -20.44 4.75
N HIS A 441 7.91 -20.03 3.80
CA HIS A 441 7.75 -20.73 2.52
C HIS A 441 8.47 -20.07 1.33
N SER A 442 8.86 -18.80 1.44
CA SER A 442 9.57 -18.08 0.36
C SER A 442 10.96 -17.58 0.74
N TRP A 443 11.15 -17.03 1.94
CA TRP A 443 12.46 -16.45 2.33
C TRP A 443 13.44 -17.51 2.83
N LEU A 444 13.04 -18.37 3.78
CA LEU A 444 13.94 -19.34 4.39
C LEU A 444 14.50 -20.35 3.36
N PRO A 445 13.69 -20.93 2.42
CA PRO A 445 14.22 -21.84 1.40
C PRO A 445 15.10 -21.15 0.35
N ALA A 446 15.04 -19.81 0.24
CA ALA A 446 15.85 -19.06 -0.71
C ALA A 446 17.34 -19.05 -0.36
N ARG A 447 17.70 -19.18 0.93
CA ARG A 447 19.10 -19.16 1.38
C ARG A 447 19.95 -20.22 0.65
N ALA A 448 19.47 -21.47 0.62
CA ALA A 448 20.16 -22.56 -0.05
C ALA A 448 20.35 -22.32 -1.57
N LEU A 449 19.41 -21.62 -2.22
CA LEU A 449 19.54 -21.25 -3.64
C LEU A 449 20.59 -20.16 -3.87
N VAL A 450 20.80 -19.26 -2.90
CA VAL A 450 21.85 -18.24 -2.95
C VAL A 450 23.22 -18.85 -2.59
N GLU A 451 23.28 -19.77 -1.62
CA GLU A 451 24.47 -20.56 -1.30
C GLU A 451 24.96 -21.37 -2.52
N GLU A 452 24.03 -22.06 -3.22
CA GLU A 452 24.34 -22.78 -4.45
C GLU A 452 24.80 -21.82 -5.56
N ALA A 453 24.07 -20.72 -5.82
CA ALA A 453 24.44 -19.75 -6.85
C ALA A 453 25.83 -19.10 -6.59
N LEU A 454 26.16 -18.85 -5.32
CA LEU A 454 27.49 -18.39 -4.90
C LEU A 454 28.57 -19.45 -5.12
N ALA A 455 28.28 -20.73 -4.87
CA ALA A 455 29.22 -21.82 -5.14
C ALA A 455 29.49 -21.99 -6.64
N GLN A 456 28.45 -21.90 -7.48
CA GLN A 456 28.57 -22.06 -8.94
C GLN A 456 29.10 -20.83 -9.68
N ARG A 457 29.28 -19.67 -9.03
CA ARG A 457 29.56 -18.37 -9.68
C ARG A 457 30.74 -18.37 -10.66
N PHE A 458 31.82 -19.10 -10.37
CA PHE A 458 32.98 -19.20 -11.26
C PHE A 458 32.73 -20.02 -12.55
N GLN A 459 31.65 -20.80 -12.61
CA GLN A 459 31.17 -21.48 -13.82
C GLN A 459 30.20 -20.60 -14.63
N VAL A 460 29.56 -19.62 -13.99
CA VAL A 460 28.78 -18.57 -14.65
C VAL A 460 29.72 -17.55 -15.31
N ASP A 461 30.69 -17.04 -14.56
CA ASP A 461 31.72 -16.14 -15.04
C ASP A 461 33.08 -16.27 -14.31
N PRO A 462 34.22 -16.28 -15.03
CA PRO A 462 35.55 -16.38 -14.41
C PRO A 462 35.92 -15.27 -13.41
N SER A 463 35.27 -14.10 -13.44
CA SER A 463 35.45 -13.06 -12.41
C SER A 463 34.98 -13.50 -11.02
N GLY A 464 33.93 -14.33 -10.96
CA GLY A 464 33.18 -14.58 -9.74
C GLY A 464 32.35 -13.39 -9.24
N GLU A 465 32.25 -12.28 -9.98
CA GLU A 465 31.43 -11.10 -9.64
C GLU A 465 29.96 -11.23 -10.09
N ILE A 466 29.63 -12.30 -10.82
CA ILE A 466 28.30 -12.58 -11.39
C ILE A 466 27.78 -13.89 -10.84
N VAL A 467 26.59 -13.88 -10.24
CA VAL A 467 25.86 -15.09 -9.81
C VAL A 467 24.62 -15.32 -10.68
N GLU A 468 24.23 -16.58 -10.85
CA GLU A 468 23.03 -16.99 -11.58
C GLU A 468 22.07 -17.72 -10.65
N LEU A 469 20.82 -17.24 -10.55
CA LEU A 469 19.80 -17.89 -9.75
C LEU A 469 18.95 -18.80 -10.62
N ALA A 470 18.90 -20.09 -10.28
CA ALA A 470 18.13 -21.11 -11.00
C ALA A 470 16.60 -20.86 -11.03
N LYS A 471 16.08 -19.89 -10.26
CA LYS A 471 14.66 -19.53 -10.20
C LYS A 471 14.47 -18.02 -10.06
N GLY A 472 13.71 -17.43 -10.97
CA GLY A 472 13.19 -16.06 -10.84
C GLY A 472 12.31 -15.87 -9.61
N GLY A 473 12.27 -14.65 -9.09
CA GLY A 473 11.47 -14.29 -7.91
C GLY A 473 12.05 -14.75 -6.56
N CYS A 474 13.19 -15.44 -6.55
CA CYS A 474 13.93 -15.78 -5.33
C CYS A 474 14.28 -14.49 -4.53
N PRO A 475 13.94 -14.38 -3.23
CA PRO A 475 14.29 -13.23 -2.39
C PRO A 475 15.78 -13.27 -1.98
N TRP A 476 16.67 -13.07 -2.95
CA TRP A 476 18.11 -13.34 -2.82
C TRP A 476 18.91 -12.29 -2.02
N LYS A 477 18.43 -11.03 -1.96
CA LYS A 477 19.23 -9.87 -1.52
C LYS A 477 19.82 -10.05 -0.13
N GLU A 478 18.97 -10.28 0.86
CA GLU A 478 19.37 -10.31 2.26
C GLU A 478 20.34 -11.47 2.54
N HIS A 479 20.00 -12.67 2.03
CA HIS A 479 20.87 -13.85 2.09
C HIS A 479 22.23 -13.59 1.44
N LEU A 480 22.30 -12.85 0.33
CA LEU A 480 23.57 -12.52 -0.31
C LEU A 480 24.48 -11.68 0.62
N TYR A 481 23.96 -10.65 1.29
CA TYR A 481 24.76 -9.85 2.22
C TYR A 481 25.24 -10.66 3.44
N HIS A 482 24.38 -11.51 4.00
CA HIS A 482 24.76 -12.40 5.10
C HIS A 482 25.85 -13.38 4.65
N LEU A 483 25.67 -14.04 3.51
CA LEU A 483 26.61 -15.02 2.96
C LEU A 483 27.95 -14.40 2.52
N GLU A 484 27.95 -13.18 1.98
CA GLU A 484 29.18 -12.45 1.68
C GLU A 484 30.03 -12.20 2.94
N SER A 485 29.37 -11.91 4.07
CA SER A 485 30.02 -11.73 5.36
C SER A 485 30.45 -13.05 6.00
N GLU A 486 29.54 -14.01 6.14
CA GLU A 486 29.78 -15.35 6.72
C GLU A 486 30.90 -16.11 6.01
N LEU A 487 30.92 -16.06 4.68
CA LEU A 487 31.91 -16.76 3.85
C LEU A 487 33.16 -15.92 3.56
N SER A 488 33.20 -14.65 3.99
CA SER A 488 34.30 -13.69 3.78
C SER A 488 34.82 -13.71 2.33
N LEU A 489 33.92 -13.49 1.36
CA LEU A 489 34.23 -13.72 -0.05
C LEU A 489 35.34 -12.76 -0.55
N PRO A 490 36.35 -13.28 -1.30
CA PRO A 490 37.48 -12.47 -1.78
C PRO A 490 37.12 -11.51 -2.93
N VAL A 491 35.88 -11.58 -3.42
CA VAL A 491 35.33 -10.84 -4.56
C VAL A 491 33.88 -10.51 -4.23
N THR A 492 33.53 -9.23 -4.29
CA THR A 492 32.19 -8.68 -4.05
C THR A 492 31.26 -9.00 -5.23
N ILE A 493 30.05 -9.50 -4.99
CA ILE A 493 29.11 -9.76 -6.10
C ILE A 493 28.56 -8.44 -6.65
N ALA A 494 28.70 -8.23 -7.95
CA ALA A 494 28.25 -7.05 -8.66
C ALA A 494 26.88 -7.26 -9.33
N PHE A 495 26.65 -8.45 -9.90
CA PHE A 495 25.45 -8.76 -10.69
C PHE A 495 24.81 -10.10 -10.32
N VAL A 496 23.48 -10.13 -10.40
CA VAL A 496 22.65 -11.33 -10.31
C VAL A 496 21.88 -11.48 -11.63
N ILE A 497 22.03 -12.62 -12.30
CA ILE A 497 21.24 -12.96 -13.48
C ILE A 497 20.20 -14.05 -13.18
N TYR A 498 19.01 -13.92 -13.78
CA TYR A 498 17.89 -14.86 -13.62
C TYR A 498 16.84 -14.68 -14.72
N THR A 499 15.95 -15.65 -14.90
CA THR A 499 14.74 -15.54 -15.74
C THR A 499 13.58 -14.91 -14.97
N ASP A 500 12.77 -14.08 -15.62
CA ASP A 500 11.50 -13.63 -15.07
C ASP A 500 10.33 -14.61 -15.38
N GLN A 501 9.12 -14.25 -14.96
CA GLN A 501 7.91 -15.06 -15.17
C GLN A 501 7.53 -15.26 -16.66
N ALA A 502 8.07 -14.44 -17.56
CA ALA A 502 7.91 -14.57 -19.01
C ALA A 502 9.13 -15.26 -19.67
N GLY A 503 10.00 -15.88 -18.88
CA GLY A 503 11.24 -16.52 -19.33
C GLY A 503 12.31 -15.56 -19.83
N GLN A 504 12.11 -14.25 -19.69
CA GLN A 504 13.05 -13.25 -20.19
C GLN A 504 14.17 -13.06 -19.17
N TRP A 505 15.41 -12.97 -19.65
CA TRP A 505 16.55 -12.83 -18.77
C TRP A 505 16.63 -11.42 -18.21
N ARG A 506 17.09 -11.35 -16.96
CA ARG A 506 17.33 -10.13 -16.21
C ARG A 506 18.80 -10.11 -15.78
N VAL A 507 19.39 -8.93 -15.83
CA VAL A 507 20.68 -8.61 -15.22
C VAL A 507 20.40 -7.52 -14.18
N GLN A 508 20.51 -7.87 -12.90
CA GLN A 508 20.22 -6.98 -11.79
C GLN A 508 21.49 -6.67 -11.01
N CYS A 509 21.78 -5.39 -10.83
CA CYS A 509 22.91 -4.94 -10.05
C CYS A 509 22.63 -5.15 -8.54
N VAL A 510 23.63 -5.65 -7.81
CA VAL A 510 23.55 -5.75 -6.35
C VAL A 510 23.58 -4.33 -5.73
N PRO A 511 22.65 -3.96 -4.83
CA PRO A 511 22.72 -2.69 -4.09
C PRO A 511 23.96 -2.60 -3.19
N LYS A 512 24.40 -1.39 -2.84
CA LYS A 512 25.52 -1.20 -1.90
C LYS A 512 25.19 -1.76 -0.51
N GLU A 513 24.03 -1.39 0.03
CA GLU A 513 23.45 -1.88 1.28
C GLU A 513 22.02 -2.41 1.03
N PRO A 514 21.45 -3.28 1.91
CA PRO A 514 20.17 -3.96 1.66
C PRO A 514 19.00 -3.06 1.23
N HIS A 515 18.88 -1.86 1.79
CA HIS A 515 17.80 -0.91 1.51
C HIS A 515 18.21 0.25 0.58
N SER A 516 19.43 0.21 0.03
CA SER A 516 19.97 1.31 -0.79
C SER A 516 19.41 1.30 -2.21
N PHE A 517 19.08 2.48 -2.74
CA PHE A 517 18.78 2.67 -4.15
C PHE A 517 20.05 2.78 -5.02
N GLN A 518 21.24 2.82 -4.42
CA GLN A 518 22.51 2.81 -5.15
C GLN A 518 22.99 1.38 -5.38
N SER A 519 23.26 1.03 -6.63
CA SER A 519 23.98 -0.20 -6.99
C SER A 519 25.47 -0.11 -6.64
N ARG A 520 26.10 -1.26 -6.38
CA ARG A 520 27.58 -1.41 -6.31
C ARG A 520 28.21 -1.00 -7.63
N LEU A 521 27.72 -1.58 -8.73
CA LEU A 521 28.04 -1.21 -10.10
C LEU A 521 26.74 -1.13 -10.93
N PRO A 522 26.18 0.07 -11.18
CA PRO A 522 25.01 0.23 -12.04
C PRO A 522 25.38 0.03 -13.51
N LEU A 523 24.42 -0.42 -14.33
CA LEU A 523 24.60 -0.57 -15.78
C LEU A 523 25.01 0.77 -16.45
N PRO A 524 25.75 0.73 -17.58
CA PRO A 524 26.36 1.89 -18.21
C PRO A 524 25.37 3.01 -18.49
N GLU A 525 25.78 4.25 -18.22
CA GLU A 525 24.93 5.43 -18.40
C GLU A 525 24.34 5.56 -19.82
N PRO A 526 25.09 5.32 -20.92
CA PRO A 526 24.54 5.36 -22.28
C PRO A 526 23.38 4.39 -22.54
N TRP A 527 23.21 3.34 -21.73
CA TRP A 527 22.14 2.35 -21.91
C TRP A 527 20.85 2.74 -21.17
N ARG A 528 20.93 3.64 -20.19
CA ARG A 528 19.85 3.85 -19.21
C ARG A 528 18.60 4.49 -19.83
N GLY A 529 17.47 3.83 -19.64
CA GLY A 529 16.19 4.22 -20.23
C GLY A 529 16.02 3.82 -21.69
N LEU A 530 17.06 3.28 -22.34
CA LEU A 530 16.95 2.70 -23.68
C LEU A 530 16.28 1.32 -23.61
N ARG A 531 15.76 0.92 -24.77
CA ARG A 531 15.04 -0.32 -24.99
C ARG A 531 15.29 -0.86 -26.39
N ASP A 532 15.02 -2.15 -26.55
CA ASP A 532 14.80 -2.79 -27.84
C ASP A 532 15.94 -2.43 -28.84
N GLU A 533 15.67 -2.15 -30.13
CA GLU A 533 16.74 -1.94 -31.13
C GLU A 533 17.64 -0.71 -30.85
N ALA A 534 17.17 0.27 -30.08
CA ALA A 534 17.99 1.43 -29.69
C ALA A 534 19.03 1.07 -28.62
N LEU A 535 18.72 0.10 -27.75
CA LEU A 535 19.65 -0.42 -26.78
C LEU A 535 20.66 -1.39 -27.43
N ASP A 536 20.22 -2.22 -28.39
CA ASP A 536 21.11 -3.05 -29.20
C ASP A 536 22.20 -2.21 -29.91
N GLN A 537 21.80 -1.09 -30.52
CA GLN A 537 22.73 -0.18 -31.23
C GLN A 537 23.76 0.49 -30.32
N VAL A 538 23.39 0.85 -29.08
CA VAL A 538 24.28 1.56 -28.14
C VAL A 538 25.10 0.61 -27.26
N SER A 539 24.64 -0.62 -27.05
CA SER A 539 25.38 -1.66 -26.32
C SER A 539 26.28 -2.52 -27.20
N GLY A 540 25.94 -2.68 -28.48
CA GLY A 540 26.56 -3.68 -29.35
C GLY A 540 26.12 -5.12 -29.05
N ILE A 541 25.12 -5.32 -28.20
CA ILE A 541 24.62 -6.62 -27.75
C ILE A 541 23.21 -6.82 -28.32
N PRO A 542 23.01 -7.71 -29.32
CA PRO A 542 21.73 -7.87 -29.99
C PRO A 542 20.73 -8.73 -29.19
N GLY A 543 19.50 -8.25 -29.05
CA GLY A 543 18.42 -8.91 -28.30
C GLY A 543 18.18 -8.35 -26.89
N CYS A 544 18.61 -7.11 -26.63
CA CYS A 544 18.30 -6.38 -25.42
C CYS A 544 16.83 -5.93 -25.39
N ILE A 545 16.23 -5.94 -24.20
CA ILE A 545 14.82 -5.56 -23.99
C ILE A 545 14.74 -4.15 -23.38
N PHE A 546 15.48 -3.89 -22.30
CA PHE A 546 15.58 -2.56 -21.68
C PHE A 546 16.74 -2.47 -20.68
N VAL A 547 17.11 -1.23 -20.31
CA VAL A 547 17.81 -0.92 -19.06
C VAL A 547 17.04 0.18 -18.34
N HIS A 548 16.84 0.06 -17.02
CA HIS A 548 16.13 1.07 -16.24
C HIS A 548 16.86 2.42 -16.25
N ALA A 549 16.13 3.54 -16.11
CA ALA A 549 16.69 4.89 -16.16
C ALA A 549 17.77 5.17 -15.08
N SER A 550 17.77 4.44 -13.96
CA SER A 550 18.82 4.50 -12.93
C SER A 550 19.88 3.39 -13.04
N GLY A 551 19.82 2.53 -14.06
CA GLY A 551 20.81 1.48 -14.35
C GLY A 551 20.81 0.26 -13.42
N PHE A 552 19.91 0.16 -12.43
CA PHE A 552 19.93 -0.95 -11.45
C PHE A 552 19.52 -2.33 -11.99
N ILE A 553 18.85 -2.37 -13.15
CA ILE A 553 18.38 -3.60 -13.78
C ILE A 553 18.27 -3.41 -15.30
N GLY A 554 18.58 -4.47 -16.05
CA GLY A 554 18.34 -4.60 -17.47
C GLY A 554 17.71 -5.96 -17.82
N GLY A 555 17.30 -6.11 -19.08
CA GLY A 555 16.68 -7.31 -19.60
C GLY A 555 17.17 -7.71 -20.99
N HIS A 556 17.27 -9.01 -21.23
CA HIS A 556 17.72 -9.61 -22.49
C HIS A 556 16.84 -10.82 -22.85
N HIS A 557 16.71 -11.15 -24.14
CA HIS A 557 15.97 -12.35 -24.56
C HIS A 557 16.68 -13.68 -24.25
N THR A 558 18.00 -13.65 -24.03
CA THR A 558 18.86 -14.82 -23.81
C THR A 558 19.78 -14.65 -22.61
N ARG A 559 20.16 -15.78 -22.01
CA ARG A 559 21.11 -15.88 -20.89
C ARG A 559 22.46 -15.27 -21.23
N GLU A 560 23.02 -15.66 -22.37
CA GLU A 560 24.36 -15.27 -22.81
C GLU A 560 24.45 -13.77 -23.08
N GLY A 561 23.36 -13.14 -23.54
CA GLY A 561 23.31 -11.68 -23.70
C GLY A 561 23.13 -10.93 -22.38
N ALA A 562 22.31 -11.41 -21.44
CA ALA A 562 22.25 -10.82 -20.08
C ALA A 562 23.62 -10.90 -19.37
N LEU A 563 24.31 -12.04 -19.53
CA LEU A 563 25.68 -12.24 -19.07
C LEU A 563 26.67 -11.33 -19.82
N SER A 564 26.47 -11.08 -21.12
CA SER A 564 27.27 -10.13 -21.90
C SER A 564 27.07 -8.68 -21.46
N MET A 565 25.85 -8.28 -21.09
CA MET A 565 25.56 -6.96 -20.52
C MET A 565 26.31 -6.76 -19.19
N ALA A 566 26.30 -7.77 -18.31
CA ALA A 566 27.07 -7.74 -17.06
C ALA A 566 28.58 -7.65 -17.33
N ARG A 567 29.14 -8.52 -18.19
CA ARG A 567 30.56 -8.53 -18.59
C ARG A 567 31.03 -7.20 -19.18
N ALA A 568 30.25 -6.64 -20.11
CA ALA A 568 30.56 -5.35 -20.73
C ALA A 568 30.45 -4.17 -19.74
N THR A 569 29.72 -4.33 -18.63
CA THR A 569 29.70 -3.36 -17.53
C THR A 569 30.93 -3.49 -16.63
N LEU A 570 31.31 -4.73 -16.24
CA LEU A 570 32.56 -4.99 -15.49
C LEU A 570 33.78 -4.45 -16.25
N ALA A 571 33.86 -4.69 -17.56
CA ALA A 571 34.96 -4.23 -18.40
C ALA A 571 35.10 -2.69 -18.49
N GLN A 572 34.04 -1.93 -18.18
CA GLN A 572 34.07 -0.47 -18.12
C GLN A 572 34.54 0.08 -16.77
N CYS A 573 34.64 -0.76 -15.74
CA CYS A 573 35.01 -0.35 -14.39
C CYS A 573 35.92 -1.40 -13.71
N PRO A 574 37.19 -1.56 -14.18
CA PRO A 574 38.13 -2.55 -13.66
C PRO A 574 38.59 -2.20 -12.24
N GLY A 575 37.79 -2.61 -11.25
CA GLY A 575 38.05 -2.41 -9.83
C GLY A 575 36.83 -1.89 -9.07
N LEU A 576 35.94 -2.78 -8.65
CA LEU A 576 35.25 -2.56 -7.38
C LEU A 576 36.32 -2.49 -6.26
N PRO A 577 36.22 -1.55 -5.31
CA PRO A 577 37.16 -1.52 -4.20
C PRO A 577 37.02 -2.80 -3.36
N GLN A 578 38.14 -3.50 -3.15
CA GLN A 578 38.19 -4.57 -2.16
C GLN A 578 37.92 -3.97 -0.77
N ILE A 579 37.04 -4.62 -0.01
CA ILE A 579 36.75 -4.22 1.37
C ILE A 579 37.94 -4.65 2.24
N SER A 580 38.45 -3.71 3.03
CA SER A 580 39.59 -3.87 3.95
C SER A 580 39.15 -4.20 5.37
#